data_AF-A0A0C4F1F1-F1
#
_entry.id   AF-A0A0C4F1F1-F1
#
_cell.length_a   1.000
_cell.length_b   1.000
_cell.length_c   1.000
_cell.angle_alpha   90.00
_cell.angle_beta   90.00
_cell.angle_gamma   90.00
#
_symmetry.space_group_name_H-M   'P 1'
#
loop_
_entity.id
_entity.type
_entity.pdbx_description
1 polymer ?
#
loop_
_entity_poly.entity_id
_entity_poly.type
_entity_poly.pdbx_seq_one_letter_code
_entity_poly.pdbx_strand_id
1 'polypeptide(L)'
;MSTLASQRPEAQAQRRPKYAEQITEQIFPTREEMAAQTTAEMELNHNCLNTDARMVDASIALASVMRKGLGASGDPESNQLQTRQMQLDLEYREIEIACIRASLEAKKAERFTGAAFAQAKMVQDFIRFGLDPEEALRMTVW
;
A
#
# COMPACT_ATOMS: atom_id res chain seq x y z
N MET A 1 71.80 -80.87 22.65
CA MET A 1 71.69 -81.18 21.21
C MET A 1 70.21 -81.30 20.85
N SER A 2 69.83 -80.70 19.72
CA SER A 2 68.49 -80.37 19.23
C SER A 2 67.49 -81.51 19.08
N THR A 3 66.18 -81.17 19.13
CA THR A 3 65.15 -81.69 18.20
C THR A 3 64.06 -80.63 17.95
N LEU A 4 63.62 -80.52 16.69
CA LEU A 4 62.54 -79.67 16.17
C LEU A 4 61.15 -80.28 16.43
N ALA A 5 60.13 -79.43 16.60
CA ALA A 5 58.75 -79.66 16.13
C ALA A 5 58.03 -78.28 16.12
N SER A 6 57.83 -77.67 14.95
CA SER A 6 56.61 -77.73 14.11
C SER A 6 55.41 -76.94 14.65
N GLN A 7 55.25 -75.75 14.05
CA GLN A 7 54.08 -74.87 13.85
C GLN A 7 52.75 -75.17 14.57
N ARG A 8 52.19 -74.13 15.21
CA ARG A 8 50.75 -73.77 15.12
C ARG A 8 50.59 -72.25 15.18
N PRO A 9 49.76 -71.64 14.30
CA PRO A 9 49.44 -70.22 14.39
C PRO A 9 48.49 -70.01 15.57
N GLU A 10 48.88 -69.20 16.55
CA GLU A 10 47.94 -68.79 17.58
C GLU A 10 46.81 -67.99 16.93
N ALA A 11 45.61 -68.56 17.05
CA ALA A 11 44.38 -67.98 16.56
C ALA A 11 44.14 -66.64 17.27
N GLN A 12 44.16 -65.58 16.49
CA GLN A 12 43.70 -64.24 16.87
C GLN A 12 42.24 -64.36 17.32
N ALA A 13 42.00 -64.46 18.62
CA ALA A 13 40.67 -64.50 19.21
C ALA A 13 40.05 -63.09 19.19
N GLN A 14 39.80 -62.55 17.99
CA GLN A 14 38.89 -61.43 17.82
C GLN A 14 37.48 -61.95 18.09
N ARG A 15 36.93 -61.62 19.26
CA ARG A 15 35.52 -61.84 19.60
C ARG A 15 34.66 -61.08 18.59
N ARG A 16 34.17 -61.78 17.56
CA ARG A 16 33.20 -61.24 16.62
C ARG A 16 31.87 -61.04 17.34
N PRO A 17 31.23 -59.86 17.27
CA PRO A 17 29.90 -59.66 17.83
C PRO A 17 28.91 -60.62 17.16
N LYS A 18 27.95 -61.15 17.92
CA LYS A 18 26.97 -62.10 17.39
C LYS A 18 26.05 -61.38 16.40
N TYR A 19 25.63 -62.05 15.33
CA TYR A 19 24.79 -61.50 14.25
C TYR A 19 23.58 -60.70 14.74
N ALA A 20 22.98 -61.10 15.87
CA ALA A 20 21.88 -60.37 16.51
C ALA A 20 22.28 -58.98 17.04
N GLU A 21 23.49 -58.81 17.58
CA GLU A 21 23.99 -57.52 18.09
C GLU A 21 24.25 -56.54 16.94
N GLN A 22 24.78 -57.04 15.81
CA GLN A 22 25.01 -56.23 14.61
C GLN A 22 23.71 -55.71 13.99
N ILE A 23 22.64 -56.53 14.05
CA ILE A 23 21.31 -56.11 13.57
C ILE A 23 20.72 -55.04 14.49
N THR A 24 20.84 -55.19 15.82
CA THR A 24 20.28 -54.20 16.75
C THR A 24 20.96 -52.84 16.66
N GLU A 25 22.27 -52.81 16.43
CA GLU A 25 23.01 -51.56 16.20
C GLU A 25 22.72 -50.92 14.83
N GLN A 26 22.24 -51.69 13.84
CA GLN A 26 21.85 -51.16 12.53
C GLN A 26 20.39 -50.68 12.46
N ILE A 27 19.49 -51.22 13.29
CA ILE A 27 18.06 -50.95 13.19
C ILE A 27 17.62 -49.82 14.12
N PHE A 28 18.28 -49.65 15.27
CA PHE A 28 17.89 -48.66 16.27
C PHE A 28 18.96 -47.58 16.44
N PRO A 29 18.57 -46.30 16.52
CA PRO A 29 19.49 -45.23 16.82
C PRO A 29 20.26 -45.51 18.11
N THR A 30 21.56 -45.28 18.06
CA THR A 30 22.39 -45.38 19.26
C THR A 30 22.02 -44.28 20.25
N ARG A 31 22.39 -44.48 21.52
CA ARG A 31 22.17 -43.46 22.56
C ARG A 31 22.82 -42.11 22.23
N GLU A 32 23.98 -42.15 21.57
CA GLU A 32 24.71 -40.96 21.13
C GLU A 32 23.97 -40.25 19.99
N GLU A 33 23.45 -40.99 19.02
CA GLU A 33 22.63 -40.44 17.94
C GLU A 33 21.32 -39.83 18.45
N MET A 34 20.64 -40.49 19.39
CA MET A 34 19.43 -39.93 20.01
C MET A 34 19.74 -38.64 20.79
N ALA A 35 20.88 -38.59 21.49
CA ALA A 35 21.31 -37.39 22.19
C ALA A 35 21.63 -36.26 21.21
N ALA A 36 22.37 -36.56 20.13
CA ALA A 36 22.72 -35.59 19.08
C ALA A 36 21.47 -35.05 18.35
N GLN A 37 20.49 -35.92 18.09
CA GLN A 37 19.21 -35.53 17.52
C GLN A 37 18.43 -34.62 18.48
N THR A 38 18.35 -34.98 19.76
CA THR A 38 17.66 -34.17 20.77
C THR A 38 18.29 -32.78 20.88
N THR A 39 19.63 -32.68 20.85
CA THR A 39 20.31 -31.38 20.88
C THR A 39 20.04 -30.56 19.62
N ALA A 40 20.06 -31.19 18.44
CA ALA A 40 19.77 -30.51 17.18
C ALA A 40 18.32 -29.97 17.14
N GLU A 41 17.36 -30.75 17.64
CA GLU A 41 15.95 -30.32 17.74
C GLU A 41 15.78 -29.14 18.71
N MET A 42 16.46 -29.15 19.86
CA MET A 42 16.46 -28.04 20.80
C MET A 42 17.06 -26.77 20.19
N GLU A 43 18.17 -26.89 19.47
CA GLU A 43 18.81 -25.76 18.78
C GLU A 43 17.91 -25.18 17.68
N LEU A 44 17.27 -26.03 16.88
CA LEU A 44 16.31 -25.60 15.87
C LEU A 44 15.14 -24.85 16.48
N ASN A 45 14.55 -25.37 17.56
CA ASN A 45 13.44 -24.71 18.24
C ASN A 45 13.87 -23.34 18.80
N HIS A 46 15.05 -23.27 19.42
CA HIS A 46 15.60 -22.01 19.91
C HIS A 46 15.79 -20.98 18.77
N ASN A 47 16.32 -21.42 17.62
CA ASN A 47 16.50 -20.57 16.45
C ASN A 47 15.17 -20.11 15.84
N CYS A 48 14.15 -20.96 15.83
CA CYS A 48 12.79 -20.59 15.40
C CYS A 48 12.22 -19.49 16.29
N LEU A 49 12.25 -19.68 17.62
CA LEU A 49 11.74 -18.70 18.57
C LEU A 49 12.47 -17.35 18.48
N ASN A 50 13.79 -17.37 18.30
CA ASN A 50 14.59 -16.15 18.16
C ASN A 50 14.27 -15.42 16.84
N THR A 51 14.11 -16.17 15.75
CA THR A 51 13.69 -15.60 14.46
C THR A 51 12.30 -14.97 14.57
N ASP A 52 11.35 -15.64 15.21
CA ASP A 52 10.00 -15.13 15.41
C ASP A 52 10.00 -13.84 16.25
N ALA A 53 10.76 -13.81 17.35
CA ALA A 53 10.91 -12.60 18.16
C ALA A 53 11.47 -11.44 17.32
N ARG A 54 12.50 -11.68 16.51
CA ARG A 54 13.08 -10.66 15.62
C ARG A 54 12.10 -10.19 14.55
N MET A 55 11.26 -11.07 14.00
CA MET A 55 10.23 -10.69 13.03
C MET A 55 9.15 -9.82 13.67
N VAL A 56 8.72 -10.16 14.89
CA VAL A 56 7.77 -9.34 15.66
C VAL A 56 8.36 -7.96 15.95
N ASP A 57 9.60 -7.90 16.42
CA ASP A 57 10.28 -6.63 16.68
C ASP A 57 10.43 -5.78 15.42
N ALA A 58 10.80 -6.38 14.30
CA ALA A 58 10.88 -5.71 13.01
C ALA A 58 9.51 -5.20 12.53
N SER A 59 8.45 -5.97 12.75
CA SER A 59 7.06 -5.56 12.46
C SER A 59 6.64 -4.36 13.28
N ILE A 60 6.92 -4.37 14.59
CA ILE A 60 6.64 -3.26 15.51
C ILE A 60 7.42 -2.02 15.08
N ALA A 61 8.71 -2.17 14.77
CA ALA A 61 9.55 -1.06 14.31
C ALA A 61 9.00 -0.46 13.00
N LEU A 62 8.65 -1.29 12.02
CA LEU A 62 8.08 -0.83 10.76
C LEU A 62 6.73 -0.11 10.95
N ALA A 63 5.83 -0.68 11.76
CA ALA A 63 4.55 -0.05 12.09
C ALA A 63 4.74 1.32 12.79
N SER A 64 5.74 1.44 13.67
CA SER A 64 6.06 2.70 14.34
C SER A 64 6.57 3.77 13.36
N VAL A 65 7.37 3.38 12.37
CA VAL A 65 7.89 4.27 11.32
C VAL A 65 6.77 4.69 10.38
N MET A 66 5.92 3.76 9.95
CA MET A 66 4.76 4.08 9.09
C MET A 66 3.80 5.05 9.80
N ARG A 67 3.56 4.86 11.10
CA ARG A 67 2.77 5.80 11.90
C ARG A 67 3.38 7.20 11.92
N LYS A 68 4.70 7.31 12.09
CA LYS A 68 5.41 8.60 12.06
C LYS A 68 5.47 9.23 10.65
N GLY A 69 5.63 8.43 9.61
CA GLY A 69 5.82 8.86 8.22
C GLY A 69 4.53 9.26 7.49
N LEU A 70 3.37 8.69 7.88
CA LEU A 70 2.07 9.01 7.29
C LEU A 70 1.44 10.31 7.81
N GLY A 71 2.22 11.19 8.45
CA GLY A 71 1.68 12.42 9.01
C GLY A 71 0.74 12.21 10.19
N ALA A 72 0.60 10.97 10.70
CA ALA A 72 -0.02 10.72 11.99
C ALA A 72 0.95 11.16 13.10
N SER A 73 1.15 12.48 13.18
CA SER A 73 1.28 13.11 14.49
C SER A 73 0.14 12.53 15.32
N GLY A 74 0.47 11.76 16.35
CA GLY A 74 -0.51 11.13 17.24
C GLY A 74 -1.35 12.13 18.03
N ASP A 75 -1.32 13.40 17.65
CA ASP A 75 -2.12 14.46 18.21
C ASP A 75 -3.49 14.50 17.50
N PRO A 76 -4.57 14.05 18.18
CA PRO A 76 -5.90 14.09 17.61
C PRO A 76 -6.35 15.50 17.22
N GLU A 77 -5.81 16.54 17.87
CA GLU A 77 -6.12 17.93 17.54
C GLU A 77 -5.55 18.33 16.17
N SER A 78 -4.34 17.88 15.84
CA SER A 78 -3.72 18.13 14.53
C SER A 78 -4.54 17.53 13.38
N ASN A 79 -5.03 16.29 13.55
CA ASN A 79 -5.88 15.63 12.54
C ASN A 79 -7.23 16.35 12.38
N GLN A 80 -7.81 16.83 13.48
CA GLN A 80 -9.05 17.61 13.45
C GLN A 80 -8.84 18.96 12.75
N LEU A 81 -7.75 19.66 13.05
CA LEU A 81 -7.40 20.93 12.42
C LEU A 81 -7.16 20.76 10.92
N GLN A 82 -6.44 19.72 10.50
CA GLN A 82 -6.21 19.43 9.09
C GLN A 82 -7.52 19.12 8.36
N THR A 83 -8.40 18.31 8.98
CA THR A 83 -9.72 18.02 8.42
C THR A 83 -10.56 19.29 8.29
N ARG A 84 -10.54 20.16 9.31
CA ARG A 84 -11.26 21.43 9.31
C ARG A 84 -10.73 22.38 8.25
N GLN A 85 -9.42 22.45 8.07
CA GLN A 85 -8.79 23.25 7.03
C GLN A 85 -9.21 22.79 5.63
N MET A 86 -9.25 21.48 5.39
CA MET A 86 -9.70 20.92 4.11
C MET A 86 -11.18 21.24 3.83
N GLN A 87 -12.04 21.16 4.86
CA GLN A 87 -13.45 21.56 4.72
C GLN A 87 -13.61 23.03 4.35
N LEU A 88 -12.88 23.93 5.03
CA LEU A 88 -12.93 25.35 4.75
C LEU A 88 -12.41 25.69 3.34
N ASP A 89 -11.36 25.00 2.87
CA ASP A 89 -10.85 25.19 1.51
C ASP A 89 -11.88 24.76 0.45
N LEU A 90 -12.58 23.64 0.68
CA LEU A 90 -13.68 23.21 -0.18
C LEU A 90 -14.83 24.22 -0.20
N GLU A 91 -15.28 24.69 0.97
CA GLU A 91 -16.33 25.71 1.07
C GLU A 91 -15.93 27.01 0.35
N TYR A 92 -14.66 27.44 0.50
CA TYR A 92 -14.15 28.62 -0.19
C TYR A 92 -14.19 28.45 -1.72
N ARG A 93 -13.75 27.30 -2.23
CA ARG A 93 -13.79 26.98 -3.67
C ARG A 93 -15.21 26.94 -4.21
N GLU A 94 -16.16 26.41 -3.45
CA GLU A 94 -17.58 26.40 -3.85
C GLU A 94 -18.13 27.82 -3.99
N ILE A 95 -17.82 28.71 -3.03
CA ILE A 95 -18.21 30.12 -3.09
C ILE A 95 -17.55 30.82 -4.30
N GLU A 96 -16.27 30.58 -4.53
CA GLU A 96 -15.55 31.15 -5.69
C GLU A 96 -16.21 30.72 -7.01
N ILE A 97 -16.53 29.43 -7.15
CA ILE A 97 -17.23 28.90 -8.33
C ILE A 97 -18.61 29.54 -8.48
N ALA A 98 -19.37 29.68 -7.39
CA ALA A 98 -20.69 30.30 -7.41
C ALA A 98 -20.62 31.77 -7.87
N CYS A 99 -19.66 32.54 -7.35
CA CYS A 99 -19.41 33.92 -7.75
C CYS A 99 -19.04 34.04 -9.24
N ILE A 100 -18.17 33.16 -9.73
CA ILE A 100 -17.79 33.13 -11.16
C ILE A 100 -19.01 32.84 -12.03
N ARG A 101 -19.84 31.86 -11.65
CA ARG A 101 -21.07 31.51 -12.38
C ARG A 101 -22.04 32.69 -12.43
N ALA A 102 -22.31 33.33 -11.29
CA ALA A 102 -23.17 34.50 -11.22
C ALA A 102 -22.65 35.66 -12.11
N SER A 103 -21.34 35.91 -12.10
CA SER A 103 -20.73 36.92 -12.97
C SER A 103 -20.89 36.60 -14.45
N LEU A 104 -20.71 35.33 -14.85
CA LEU A 104 -20.91 34.89 -16.23
C LEU A 104 -22.37 35.03 -16.67
N GLU A 105 -23.32 34.71 -15.80
CA GLU A 105 -24.75 34.88 -16.07
C GLU A 105 -25.12 36.36 -16.23
N ALA A 106 -24.63 37.23 -15.33
CA ALA A 106 -24.82 38.67 -15.44
C ALA A 106 -24.28 39.23 -16.77
N LYS A 107 -23.07 38.82 -17.18
CA LYS A 107 -22.49 39.22 -18.47
C LYS A 107 -23.30 38.72 -19.67
N LYS A 108 -23.87 37.52 -19.59
CA LYS A 108 -24.77 37.02 -20.64
C LYS A 108 -26.04 37.86 -20.71
N ALA A 109 -26.66 38.13 -19.57
CA ALA A 109 -27.85 38.97 -19.50
C ALA A 109 -27.61 40.37 -20.07
N GLU A 110 -26.47 41.00 -19.73
CA GLU A 110 -26.08 42.30 -20.27
C GLU A 110 -25.89 42.28 -21.80
N ARG A 111 -25.32 41.20 -22.35
CA ARG A 111 -25.22 41.04 -23.81
C ARG A 111 -26.59 40.93 -24.47
N PHE A 112 -27.52 40.18 -23.87
CA PHE A 112 -28.89 40.06 -24.37
C PHE A 112 -29.63 41.40 -24.33
N THR A 113 -29.52 42.15 -23.23
CA THR A 113 -30.17 43.47 -23.11
C THR A 113 -29.53 44.49 -24.03
N GLY A 114 -28.19 44.50 -24.17
CA GLY A 114 -27.47 45.35 -25.10
C GLY A 114 -27.83 45.08 -26.57
N ALA A 115 -27.95 43.81 -26.95
CA ALA A 115 -28.40 43.42 -28.29
C ALA A 115 -29.85 43.87 -28.56
N ALA A 116 -30.76 43.66 -27.60
CA ALA A 116 -32.14 44.11 -27.71
C ALA A 116 -32.25 45.64 -27.82
N PHE A 117 -31.44 46.39 -27.06
CA PHE A 117 -31.38 47.85 -27.15
C PHE A 117 -30.85 48.32 -28.51
N ALA A 118 -29.78 47.68 -29.03
CA ALA A 118 -29.24 47.99 -30.35
C ALA A 118 -30.28 47.73 -31.46
N GLN A 119 -31.00 46.61 -31.37
CA GLN A 119 -32.09 46.28 -32.28
C GLN A 119 -33.21 47.33 -32.22
N ALA A 120 -33.68 47.69 -31.02
CA ALA A 120 -34.72 48.70 -30.85
C ALA A 120 -34.31 50.07 -31.43
N LYS A 121 -33.04 50.45 -31.26
CA LYS A 121 -32.48 51.67 -31.85
C LYS A 121 -32.46 51.61 -33.38
N MET A 122 -32.04 50.49 -33.97
CA MET A 122 -32.07 50.28 -35.43
C MET A 122 -33.49 50.41 -35.99
N VAL A 123 -34.49 49.79 -35.33
CA VAL A 123 -35.90 49.93 -35.73
C VAL A 123 -36.35 51.39 -35.68
N GLN A 124 -36.01 52.11 -34.60
CA GLN A 124 -36.36 53.52 -34.46
C GLN A 124 -35.74 54.38 -35.57
N ASP A 125 -34.47 54.14 -35.90
CA ASP A 125 -33.78 54.85 -36.97
C ASP A 125 -34.44 54.57 -38.32
N PHE A 126 -34.78 53.31 -38.63
CA PHE A 126 -35.47 52.94 -39.88
C PHE A 126 -36.83 53.62 -40.02
N ILE A 127 -37.64 53.65 -38.95
CA ILE A 127 -38.93 54.37 -38.94
C ILE A 127 -38.69 55.86 -39.19
N ARG A 128 -37.64 56.45 -38.59
CA ARG A 128 -37.28 57.86 -38.80
C ARG A 128 -36.88 58.17 -40.24
N PHE A 129 -36.30 57.20 -40.96
CA PHE A 129 -35.98 57.30 -42.38
C PHE A 129 -37.16 56.99 -43.31
N GLY A 130 -38.36 56.73 -42.77
CA GLY A 130 -39.59 56.58 -43.53
C GLY A 130 -39.95 55.14 -43.91
N LEU A 131 -39.30 54.14 -43.31
CA LEU A 131 -39.76 52.76 -43.43
C LEU A 131 -41.03 52.54 -42.57
N ASP A 132 -41.94 51.74 -43.11
CA ASP A 132 -43.10 51.26 -42.34
C ASP A 132 -42.63 50.39 -41.15
N PRO A 133 -43.28 50.46 -39.97
CA PRO A 133 -42.88 49.71 -38.80
C PRO A 133 -42.74 48.19 -39.01
N GLU A 134 -43.59 47.57 -39.85
CA GLU A 134 -43.47 46.14 -40.13
C GLU A 134 -42.21 45.81 -40.95
N GLU A 135 -41.88 46.67 -41.93
CA GLU A 135 -40.68 46.50 -42.75
C GLU A 135 -39.41 46.75 -41.93
N ALA A 136 -39.41 47.78 -41.07
CA ALA A 136 -38.31 48.08 -40.15
C ALA A 136 -38.02 46.93 -39.17
N LEU A 137 -39.06 46.25 -38.67
CA LEU A 137 -38.90 45.06 -37.83
C LEU A 137 -38.31 43.88 -38.63
N ARG A 138 -38.79 43.62 -39.84
CA ARG A 138 -38.24 42.56 -40.71
C ARG A 138 -36.74 42.74 -40.99
N MET A 139 -36.28 43.98 -41.17
CA MET A 139 -34.87 44.28 -41.47
C MET A 139 -33.92 44.18 -40.26
N THR A 140 -34.44 44.02 -39.05
CA THR A 140 -33.64 44.04 -37.81
C THR A 140 -33.60 42.70 -37.06
N VAL A 141 -34.30 41.68 -37.57
CA VAL A 141 -34.23 40.31 -37.05
C VAL A 141 -33.10 39.57 -37.79
N TRP A 142 -32.03 39.22 -37.07
CA TRP A 142 -30.85 38.49 -37.58
C TRP A 142 -30.62 37.21 -36.78
#